data_AF-A0A0D2M012-F1
#
_entry.id   AF-A0A0D2M012-F1
#
_cell.length_a   1.000
_cell.length_b   1.000
_cell.length_c   1.000
_cell.angle_alpha   90.00
_cell.angle_beta   90.00
_cell.angle_gamma   90.00
#
_symmetry.space_group_name_H-M   'P 1'
#
loop_
_entity.id
_entity.type
_entity.pdbx_description
1 polymer ?
#
loop_
_entity_poly.entity_id
_entity_poly.type
_entity_poly.pdbx_seq_one_letter_code
_entity_poly.pdbx_strand_id
1 'polypeptide(L)'
;MVIGGGGEGKRKGFIRLAMQAGADVIPVFAFGQSQTYKWLRPGPPFVSDAFVKALSRRIGMAPLLLLGRWGTPIPHPARLTVAVGAPMSLPRHDSPPEELVQQHLDRYIAELSALFERHKAAAGYKDLELRIL
;
A
#
# COMPACT_ATOMS: atom_id res chain seq x y z
N MET A 1 -10.17 4.58 -0.95
CA MET A 1 -9.16 3.54 -1.25
C MET A 1 -8.70 2.98 0.07
N VAL A 2 -8.91 1.69 0.32
CA VAL A 2 -8.44 1.05 1.54
C VAL A 2 -7.01 0.62 1.30
N ILE A 3 -6.05 1.25 1.98
CA ILE A 3 -4.73 0.64 2.10
C ILE A 3 -4.92 -0.46 3.14
N GLY A 4 -5.06 -1.69 2.68
CA GLY A 4 -5.31 -2.85 3.54
C GLY A 4 -4.14 -3.10 4.51
N GLY A 5 -4.19 -2.46 5.66
CA GLY A 5 -3.52 -2.93 6.87
C GLY A 5 -4.39 -3.99 7.53
N GLY A 6 -4.03 -5.26 7.38
CA GLY A 6 -4.63 -6.29 8.21
C GLY A 6 -4.14 -6.13 9.65
N GLY A 7 -4.93 -5.46 10.49
CA GLY A 7 -4.83 -5.46 11.95
C GLY A 7 -3.88 -4.43 12.54
N GLU A 8 -4.36 -3.78 13.61
CA GLU A 8 -3.65 -2.86 14.49
C GLU A 8 -2.17 -3.24 14.65
N GLY A 9 -1.26 -2.36 14.21
CA GLY A 9 0.15 -2.36 14.60
C GLY A 9 1.14 -3.26 13.86
N LYS A 10 0.78 -3.98 12.77
CA LYS A 10 1.71 -5.01 12.23
C LYS A 10 2.78 -4.56 11.23
N ARG A 11 2.72 -3.34 10.64
CA ARG A 11 3.62 -2.93 9.54
C ARG A 11 4.62 -1.83 9.93
N LYS A 12 5.30 -1.99 11.07
CA LYS A 12 6.33 -1.05 11.57
C LYS A 12 7.74 -1.30 11.01
N GLY A 13 7.93 -2.39 10.26
CA GLY A 13 9.25 -2.89 9.87
C GLY A 13 10.06 -1.92 9.01
N PHE A 14 9.42 -1.16 8.11
CA PHE A 14 10.14 -0.22 7.24
C PHE A 14 10.68 0.99 8.02
N ILE A 15 9.94 1.51 9.01
CA ILE A 15 10.42 2.57 9.90
C ILE A 15 11.60 2.06 10.72
N ARG A 16 11.48 0.84 11.28
CA ARG A 16 12.57 0.19 12.02
C ARG A 16 13.84 0.06 11.17
N LEU A 17 13.71 -0.44 9.94
CA LEU A 17 14.84 -0.59 9.01
C LEU A 17 15.45 0.76 8.63
N ALA A 18 14.63 1.77 8.39
CA ALA A 18 15.11 3.11 8.07
C ALA A 18 15.88 3.73 9.24
N MET A 19 15.40 3.56 10.48
CA MET A 19 16.13 4.00 11.69
C MET A 19 17.46 3.25 11.86
N GLN A 20 17.50 1.95 11.61
CA GLN A 20 18.75 1.17 11.69
C GLN A 20 19.75 1.61 10.63
N ALA A 21 19.27 1.89 9.42
CA ALA A 21 20.09 2.37 8.31
C ALA A 21 20.46 3.86 8.42
N GLY A 22 19.80 4.63 9.29
CA GLY A 22 19.91 6.09 9.31
C GLY A 22 19.39 6.75 8.02
N ALA A 23 18.36 6.16 7.41
CA ALA A 23 17.78 6.59 6.14
C ALA A 23 16.52 7.44 6.34
N ASP A 24 16.34 8.42 5.45
CA ASP A 24 15.11 9.20 5.38
C ASP A 24 13.96 8.38 4.78
N VAL A 25 12.74 8.62 5.25
CA VAL A 25 11.52 8.01 4.72
C VAL A 25 10.70 9.08 4.02
N ILE A 26 10.27 8.82 2.79
CA ILE A 26 9.47 9.75 1.99
C ILE A 26 8.05 9.20 1.85
N PRO A 27 7.00 9.91 2.32
CA PRO A 27 5.62 9.51 2.08
C PRO A 27 5.26 9.72 0.60
N VAL A 28 4.79 8.66 -0.05
CA VAL A 28 4.41 8.67 -1.46
C VAL A 28 3.04 8.03 -1.62
N PHE A 29 2.14 8.68 -2.34
CA PHE A 29 0.82 8.16 -2.66
C PHE A 29 0.57 8.21 -4.17
N ALA A 30 0.07 7.09 -4.73
CA ALA A 30 -0.23 6.99 -6.15
C ALA A 30 -1.75 6.84 -6.36
N PHE A 31 -2.34 7.80 -7.06
CA PHE A 31 -3.74 7.79 -7.48
C PHE A 31 -3.90 6.99 -8.80
N GLY A 32 -5.10 6.46 -9.03
CA GLY A 32 -5.47 5.76 -10.28
C GLY A 32 -4.94 4.35 -10.46
N GLN A 33 -4.15 3.83 -9.51
CA GLN A 33 -3.54 2.51 -9.59
C GLN A 33 -4.58 1.40 -9.80
N SER A 34 -5.73 1.49 -9.12
CA SER A 34 -6.83 0.52 -9.21
C SER A 34 -7.54 0.46 -10.56
N GLN A 35 -7.31 1.43 -11.45
CA GLN A 35 -7.91 1.46 -12.79
C GLN A 35 -7.05 0.74 -13.83
N THR A 36 -5.80 0.43 -13.49
CA THR A 36 -4.82 -0.15 -14.40
C THR A 36 -5.09 -1.63 -14.69
N TYR A 37 -5.60 -2.36 -13.70
CA TYR A 37 -5.90 -3.78 -13.79
C TYR A 37 -7.22 -4.12 -13.09
N LYS A 38 -7.98 -5.05 -13.68
CA LYS A 38 -9.05 -5.75 -12.99
C LYS A 38 -8.47 -6.95 -12.29
N TRP A 39 -8.67 -7.06 -10.98
CA TRP A 39 -8.31 -8.25 -10.23
C TRP A 39 -9.47 -9.24 -10.23
N LEU A 40 -9.19 -10.47 -10.65
CA LEU A 40 -10.08 -11.60 -10.43
C LEU A 40 -9.44 -12.52 -9.40
N ARG A 41 -10.17 -12.75 -8.31
CA ARG A 41 -9.80 -13.79 -7.36
C ARG A 41 -10.41 -15.10 -7.87
N PRO A 42 -9.61 -16.14 -8.16
CA PRO A 42 -10.15 -17.47 -8.39
C PRO A 42 -10.87 -17.88 -7.12
N GLY A 43 -12.16 -18.16 -7.21
CA GLY A 43 -13.04 -18.52 -6.11
C GLY A 43 -14.31 -19.17 -6.64
N PRO A 44 -15.21 -19.63 -5.76
CA PRO A 44 -16.44 -20.29 -6.17
C PRO A 44 -17.26 -19.40 -7.12
N PRO A 45 -17.80 -19.94 -8.23
CA PRO A 45 -17.93 -21.37 -8.58
C PRO A 45 -16.77 -21.97 -9.41
N PHE A 46 -15.79 -21.19 -9.84
CA PHE A 46 -14.77 -21.66 -10.80
C PHE A 46 -13.64 -22.46 -10.15
N VAL A 47 -13.29 -22.15 -8.91
CA VAL A 47 -12.21 -22.82 -8.16
C VAL A 47 -12.62 -22.90 -6.69
N SER A 48 -12.44 -24.07 -6.05
CA SER A 48 -12.78 -24.23 -4.63
C SER A 48 -11.84 -23.43 -3.72
N ASP A 49 -12.39 -22.88 -2.63
CA ASP A 49 -11.60 -22.13 -1.64
C ASP A 49 -10.44 -22.95 -1.04
N ALA A 50 -10.65 -24.26 -0.90
CA ALA A 50 -9.62 -25.19 -0.43
C ALA A 50 -8.41 -25.23 -1.38
N PHE A 51 -8.64 -25.24 -2.69
CA PHE A 51 -7.58 -25.21 -3.70
C PHE A 51 -6.85 -23.86 -3.68
N VAL A 52 -7.59 -22.75 -3.65
CA VAL A 52 -7.00 -21.40 -3.60
C VAL A 52 -6.12 -21.25 -2.36
N LYS A 53 -6.56 -21.76 -1.21
CA LYS A 53 -5.80 -21.74 0.05
C LYS A 53 -4.57 -22.65 0.01
N ALA A 54 -4.68 -23.83 -0.60
CA ALA A 54 -3.53 -24.72 -0.79
C ALA A 54 -2.49 -24.09 -1.71
N LEU A 55 -2.92 -23.51 -2.83
CA LEU A 55 -2.05 -22.82 -3.78
C LEU A 55 -1.39 -21.61 -3.13
N SER A 56 -2.15 -20.77 -2.41
CA SER A 56 -1.61 -19.59 -1.72
C SER A 56 -0.53 -19.93 -0.71
N ARG A 57 -0.69 -21.03 0.03
CA ARG A 57 0.33 -21.53 0.98
C ARG A 57 1.57 -22.02 0.26
N ARG A 58 1.43 -22.60 -0.93
CA ARG A 58 2.56 -23.11 -1.71
C ARG A 58 3.36 -21.99 -2.37
N ILE A 59 2.70 -20.97 -2.93
CA ILE A 59 3.35 -19.85 -3.62
C ILE A 59 3.72 -18.68 -2.69
N GLY A 60 3.28 -18.71 -1.43
CA GLY A 60 3.54 -17.67 -0.44
C GLY A 60 2.77 -16.36 -0.65
N MET A 61 1.87 -16.31 -1.63
CA MET A 61 1.04 -15.15 -1.97
C MET A 61 -0.36 -15.57 -2.42
N ALA A 62 -1.33 -14.66 -2.39
CA ALA A 62 -2.65 -14.95 -2.95
C ALA A 62 -2.58 -15.01 -4.49
N PRO A 63 -3.12 -16.05 -5.15
CA PRO A 63 -3.18 -16.12 -6.60
C PRO A 63 -4.18 -15.06 -7.10
N LEU A 64 -3.66 -13.98 -7.69
CA LEU A 64 -4.44 -12.89 -8.26
C LEU A 64 -4.27 -12.90 -9.78
N LEU A 65 -5.38 -13.02 -10.50
CA LEU A 65 -5.37 -12.82 -11.95
C LEU A 65 -5.55 -11.34 -12.23
N LEU A 66 -4.49 -10.70 -12.73
CA LEU A 66 -4.50 -9.31 -13.16
C LEU A 66 -4.87 -9.24 -14.64
N LEU A 67 -6.12 -8.91 -14.92
CA LEU A 67 -6.64 -8.78 -16.27
C LEU A 67 -6.64 -7.30 -16.66
N GLY A 68 -5.89 -6.96 -17.69
CA GLY A 68 -5.94 -5.64 -18.31
C GLY A 68 -6.58 -5.70 -19.69
N ARG A 69 -5.97 -5.08 -20.69
CA ARG A 69 -6.52 -4.94 -22.04
C ARG A 69 -6.83 -6.31 -22.64
N TRP A 70 -8.08 -6.50 -23.09
CA TRP A 70 -8.57 -7.74 -23.70
C TRP A 70 -8.36 -9.02 -22.85
N GLY A 71 -8.22 -8.90 -21.53
CA GLY A 71 -7.95 -10.05 -20.65
C GLY A 71 -6.48 -10.50 -20.63
N THR A 72 -5.57 -9.71 -21.20
CA THR A 72 -4.12 -9.95 -21.16
C THR A 72 -3.48 -9.28 -19.93
N PRO A 73 -2.22 -9.61 -19.58
CA PRO A 73 -1.49 -8.90 -18.53
C PRO A 73 -1.07 -7.46 -18.90
N ILE A 74 -1.51 -6.94 -20.05
CA ILE A 74 -1.21 -5.56 -20.51
C ILE A 74 -2.13 -4.57 -19.78
N PRO A 75 -1.62 -3.52 -19.12
CA PRO A 75 -2.43 -2.59 -18.34
C PRO A 75 -3.45 -1.80 -19.19
N HIS A 76 -4.55 -1.39 -18.57
CA HIS A 76 -5.45 -0.40 -19.16
C HIS A 76 -4.82 0.99 -19.16
N PRO A 77 -5.11 1.83 -20.18
CA PRO A 77 -4.72 3.24 -20.14
C PRO A 77 -5.47 3.93 -19.01
N ALA A 78 -4.75 4.31 -17.95
CA ALA A 78 -5.27 5.01 -16.80
C ALA A 78 -4.33 6.16 -16.42
N ARG A 79 -4.89 7.27 -15.96
CA ARG A 79 -4.09 8.38 -15.45
C ARG A 79 -3.56 8.03 -14.07
N LEU A 80 -2.25 7.85 -13.96
CA LEU A 80 -1.56 7.66 -12.69
C LEU A 80 -0.99 9.01 -12.24
N THR A 81 -1.40 9.48 -11.06
CA THR A 81 -0.85 10.69 -10.45
C THR A 81 -0.12 10.29 -9.19
N VAL A 82 1.19 10.55 -9.12
CA VAL A 82 2.02 10.22 -7.96
C VAL A 82 2.28 11.51 -7.19
N ALA A 83 1.80 11.58 -5.96
CA ALA A 83 2.12 12.62 -5.01
C ALA A 83 3.32 12.17 -4.17
N VAL A 84 4.33 13.03 -4.08
CA VAL A 84 5.56 12.79 -3.30
C VAL A 84 5.62 13.87 -2.22
N GLY A 85 5.73 13.45 -0.97
CA GLY A 85 5.85 14.36 0.18
C GLY A 85 7.31 14.73 0.47
N ALA A 86 7.49 15.50 1.54
CA ALA A 86 8.82 15.88 2.02
C ALA A 86 9.52 14.69 2.70
N PRO A 87 10.86 14.57 2.59
CA PRO A 87 11.61 13.57 3.33
C PRO A 87 11.45 13.74 4.85
N MET A 88 11.26 12.60 5.54
CA MET A 88 11.24 12.53 6.99
C MET A 88 12.53 11.90 7.50
N SER A 89 13.36 12.72 8.14
CA SER A 89 14.55 12.22 8.81
C SER A 89 14.19 11.47 10.09
N LEU A 90 14.80 10.31 10.24
CA LEU A 90 14.64 9.40 11.37
C LEU A 90 15.95 9.35 12.16
N PRO A 91 15.91 9.32 13.50
CA PRO A 91 17.11 9.17 14.30
C PRO A 91 17.71 7.79 14.04
N ARG A 92 19.02 7.75 13.81
CA ARG A 92 19.73 6.47 13.67
C ARG A 92 19.75 5.74 15.00
N HIS A 93 19.31 4.48 15.01
CA HIS A 93 19.27 3.66 16.22
C HIS A 93 19.37 2.18 15.86
N ASP A 94 20.34 1.45 16.42
CA ASP A 94 20.61 0.06 16.05
C ASP A 94 19.50 -0.92 16.51
N SER A 95 18.92 -0.68 17.70
CA SER A 95 17.77 -1.44 18.22
C SER A 95 16.65 -0.51 18.69
N PRO A 96 15.89 0.13 17.77
CA PRO A 96 14.96 1.20 18.14
C PRO A 96 13.81 0.66 19.02
N PRO A 97 13.48 1.35 20.13
CA PRO A 97 12.36 0.96 20.99
C PRO A 97 11.04 1.07 20.24
N GLU A 98 10.07 0.23 20.60
CA GLU A 98 8.84 0.09 19.84
C GLU A 98 7.99 1.37 19.84
N GLU A 99 8.02 2.11 20.94
CA GLU A 99 7.33 3.39 21.11
C GLU A 99 7.85 4.44 20.14
N LEU A 100 9.17 4.50 19.95
CA LEU A 100 9.80 5.44 19.01
C LEU A 100 9.49 5.09 17.55
N VAL A 101 9.50 3.78 17.23
CA VAL A 101 9.09 3.31 15.91
C VAL A 101 7.62 3.64 15.66
N GLN A 102 6.75 3.47 16.66
CA GLN A 102 5.33 3.81 16.56
C GLN A 102 5.13 5.32 16.34
N GLN A 103 5.80 6.17 17.13
CA GLN A 103 5.73 7.62 16.99
C GLN A 103 6.07 8.09 15.57
N HIS A 104 7.11 7.51 14.97
CA HIS A 104 7.51 7.86 13.60
C HIS A 104 6.59 7.26 12.53
N LEU A 105 6.01 6.08 12.77
CA LEU A 105 4.97 5.54 11.92
C LEU A 105 3.72 6.43 11.94
N ASP A 106 3.31 6.93 13.10
CA ASP A 106 2.15 7.83 13.24
C ASP A 106 2.41 9.15 12.50
N ARG A 107 3.62 9.70 12.62
CA ARG A 107 4.04 10.87 11.83
C ARG A 107 3.98 10.58 10.32
N TYR A 108 4.48 9.43 9.88
CA TYR A 108 4.42 9.03 8.47
C TYR A 108 2.98 8.94 7.96
N ILE A 109 2.10 8.33 8.76
CA ILE A 109 0.67 8.20 8.47
C ILE A 109 0.00 9.58 8.35
N ALA A 110 0.31 10.50 9.26
CA ALA A 110 -0.21 11.85 9.24
C ALA A 110 0.23 12.61 7.97
N GLU A 111 1.51 12.55 7.62
CA GLU A 111 2.05 13.18 6.41
C GLU A 111 1.47 12.58 5.13
N LEU A 112 1.34 11.25 5.07
CA LEU A 112 0.72 10.56 3.93
C LEU A 112 -0.76 10.94 3.78
N SER A 113 -1.49 11.06 4.89
CA SER A 113 -2.89 11.48 4.90
C SER A 113 -3.05 12.93 4.44
N ALA A 114 -2.20 13.83 4.94
CA ALA A 114 -2.18 15.21 4.48
C ALA A 114 -1.83 15.32 2.99
N LEU A 115 -0.85 14.54 2.52
CA LEU A 115 -0.47 14.47 1.11
C LEU A 115 -1.64 13.98 0.23
N PHE A 116 -2.35 12.95 0.68
CA PHE A 116 -3.54 12.45 0.00
C PHE A 116 -4.61 13.54 -0.12
N GLU A 117 -4.96 14.19 0.97
CA GLU A 117 -6.00 15.24 1.01
C GLU A 117 -5.66 16.43 0.11
N ARG A 118 -4.39 16.88 0.12
CA ARG A 118 -3.92 17.97 -0.76
C ARG A 118 -4.07 17.65 -2.24
N HIS A 119 -3.86 16.39 -2.65
CA HIS A 119 -3.78 16.03 -4.07
C HIS A 119 -5.01 15.29 -4.62
N LYS A 120 -5.91 14.76 -3.77
CA LYS A 120 -7.05 13.94 -4.22
C LYS A 120 -7.96 14.66 -5.21
N ALA A 121 -8.23 15.95 -4.99
CA ALA A 121 -9.12 16.72 -5.87
C ALA A 121 -8.48 16.97 -7.25
N ALA A 122 -7.20 17.34 -7.28
CA ALA A 122 -6.44 17.58 -8.51
C ALA A 122 -6.22 16.27 -9.32
N ALA A 123 -6.12 15.14 -8.62
CA ALA A 123 -6.02 13.82 -9.22
C ALA A 123 -7.36 13.27 -9.73
N GLY A 124 -8.50 13.94 -9.47
CA GLY A 124 -9.83 13.51 -9.92
C GLY A 124 -10.59 12.59 -8.96
N TYR A 125 -10.17 12.55 -7.68
CA TYR A 125 -10.69 11.66 -6.64
C TYR A 125 -11.27 12.43 -5.44
N LYS A 126 -12.10 13.47 -5.70
CA LYS A 126 -12.63 14.37 -4.66
C LYS A 126 -13.33 13.65 -3.51
N ASP A 127 -14.14 12.65 -3.85
CA ASP A 127 -14.97 11.89 -2.90
C ASP A 127 -14.27 10.64 -2.36
N LEU A 128 -12.99 10.44 -2.70
CA LEU A 128 -12.24 9.29 -2.24
C LEU A 128 -11.78 9.51 -0.80
N GLU A 129 -12.11 8.57 0.08
CA GLU A 129 -11.61 8.52 1.44
C GLU A 129 -10.36 7.63 1.52
N LEU A 130 -9.34 8.10 2.24
CA LEU A 130 -8.21 7.29 2.66
C LEU A 130 -8.58 6.58 3.96
N ARG A 131 -8.52 5.25 3.95
CA ARG A 131 -8.68 4.43 5.16
C ARG A 131 -7.39 3.66 5.41
N ILE A 132 -6.81 3.89 6.58
CA ILE A 132 -5.64 3.19 7.09
C ILE A 132 -6.15 2.24 8.18
N LEU A 133 -5.84 0.97 8.04
CA LEU A 133 -6.31 -0.13 8.89
C LEU A 133 -5.17 -0.73 9.70
#